data_AF-A0A328U5A9-F1
#
_entry.id   AF-A0A328U5A9-F1
#
_cell.length_a   1.000
_cell.length_b   1.000
_cell.length_c   1.000
_cell.angle_alpha   90.00
_cell.angle_beta   90.00
_cell.angle_gamma   90.00
#
_symmetry.space_group_name_H-M   'P 1'
#
loop_
_entity.id
_entity.type
_entity.pdbx_description
1 polymer ?
#
loop_
_entity_poly.entity_id
_entity_poly.type
_entity_poly.pdbx_seq_one_letter_code
_entity_poly.pdbx_strand_id
1 'polypeptide(L)'
;MEGDLCYKPEEGCDTIGLIKPIYTYGRDLGVSITGGFVYRGQAIPDLVGWYVYADYAMGTIWALKQHDDGRIENKVLLETDLLITSFGVDAEGELYICAQNGSLLRLT
;
A
#
# COMPACT_ATOMS: atom_id res chain seq x y z
N MET A 1 14.35 12.68 -9.01
CA MET A 1 13.17 11.80 -9.12
C MET A 1 12.24 12.04 -7.95
N GLU A 2 10.94 12.12 -8.18
CA GLU A 2 9.89 11.98 -7.17
C GLU A 2 8.99 10.83 -7.64
N GLY A 3 9.09 9.67 -6.98
CA GLY A 3 8.54 8.43 -7.52
C GLY A 3 9.24 8.03 -8.83
N ASP A 4 8.46 7.78 -9.87
CA ASP A 4 8.90 7.41 -11.21
C ASP A 4 9.01 8.61 -12.18
N LEU A 5 8.77 9.83 -11.69
CA LEU A 5 8.81 11.06 -12.46
C LEU A 5 9.99 11.96 -12.08
N CYS A 6 10.39 12.80 -13.03
CA CYS A 6 11.27 13.93 -12.77
C CYS A 6 10.45 15.08 -12.17
N TYR A 7 11.01 15.76 -11.16
CA TYR A 7 10.35 16.88 -10.48
C TYR A 7 11.07 18.20 -10.75
N LYS A 8 12.36 18.27 -10.40
CA LYS A 8 13.21 19.44 -10.67
C LYS A 8 14.62 18.99 -11.08
N PRO A 9 14.99 19.06 -12.37
CA PRO A 9 14.18 19.52 -13.52
C PRO A 9 12.98 18.59 -13.79
N GLU A 10 11.98 19.08 -14.53
CA GLU A 10 10.77 18.32 -14.93
C GLU A 10 11.09 17.20 -15.93
N GLU A 11 12.22 17.31 -16.64
CA GLU A 11 12.71 16.29 -17.57
C GLU A 11 14.24 16.14 -17.42
N GLY A 12 14.76 14.98 -17.83
CA GLY A 12 16.21 14.74 -17.88
C GLY A 12 16.91 14.74 -16.52
N CYS A 13 16.19 14.44 -15.44
CA CYS A 13 16.79 14.34 -14.12
C CYS A 13 17.67 13.09 -13.99
N ASP A 14 18.70 13.16 -13.13
CA ASP A 14 19.64 12.06 -12.94
C ASP A 14 18.98 10.83 -12.29
N THR A 15 19.26 9.66 -12.86
CA THR A 15 18.76 8.36 -12.42
C THR A 15 19.87 7.36 -12.10
N ILE A 16 21.15 7.76 -12.25
CA ILE A 16 22.29 6.88 -12.02
C ILE A 16 22.30 6.41 -10.56
N GLY A 17 22.34 5.09 -10.38
CA GLY A 17 22.37 4.45 -9.07
C GLY A 17 21.02 4.38 -8.35
N LEU A 18 19.92 4.84 -8.96
CA LEU A 18 18.59 4.75 -8.37
C LEU A 18 17.89 3.44 -8.78
N ILE A 19 17.16 2.86 -7.82
CA ILE A 19 16.23 1.76 -8.08
C ILE A 19 14.84 2.39 -8.29
N LYS A 20 14.20 2.07 -9.41
CA LYS A 20 12.84 2.56 -9.68
C LYS A 20 11.83 1.96 -8.70
N PRO A 21 10.81 2.73 -8.30
CA PRO A 21 9.71 2.16 -7.53
C PRO A 21 8.99 1.08 -8.36
N ILE A 22 8.47 0.07 -7.67
CA ILE A 22 7.66 -1.00 -8.29
C ILE A 22 6.27 -0.46 -8.69
N TYR A 23 5.75 0.49 -7.92
CA TYR A 23 4.45 1.09 -8.12
C TYR A 23 4.45 2.53 -7.61
N THR A 24 3.76 3.41 -8.34
CA THR A 24 3.51 4.81 -7.95
C THR A 24 2.04 5.12 -8.24
N TYR A 25 1.49 6.10 -7.54
CA TYR A 25 0.17 6.63 -7.83
C TYR A 25 0.17 8.15 -7.66
N GLY A 26 -0.70 8.82 -8.42
CA GLY A 26 -0.80 10.28 -8.45
C GLY A 26 -1.65 10.86 -7.32
N ARG A 27 -1.62 12.19 -7.19
CA ARG A 27 -2.39 12.93 -6.18
C ARG A 27 -3.91 12.92 -6.42
N ASP A 28 -4.33 12.45 -7.58
CA ASP A 28 -5.71 12.14 -7.92
C ASP A 28 -6.25 10.91 -7.18
N LEU A 29 -5.36 9.99 -6.76
CA LEU A 29 -5.72 8.75 -6.06
C LEU A 29 -5.46 8.79 -4.55
N GLY A 30 -4.58 9.69 -4.06
CA GLY A 30 -4.31 9.77 -2.62
C GLY A 30 -3.35 10.86 -2.19
N VAL A 31 -3.10 10.92 -0.89
CA VAL A 31 -2.35 12.00 -0.23
C VAL A 31 -1.12 11.49 0.51
N SER A 32 -1.25 10.40 1.27
CA SER A 32 -0.18 9.90 2.14
C SER A 32 -0.38 8.43 2.47
N ILE A 33 0.53 7.58 1.98
CA ILE A 33 0.60 6.17 2.39
C ILE A 33 0.99 6.09 3.87
N THR A 34 0.25 5.33 4.68
CA THR A 34 0.59 5.08 6.10
C THR A 34 1.47 3.86 6.32
N GLY A 35 1.66 3.05 5.29
CA GLY A 35 2.41 1.81 5.32
C GLY A 35 1.48 0.61 5.16
N GLY A 36 1.97 -0.57 5.49
CA GLY A 36 1.27 -1.81 5.22
C GLY A 36 2.08 -3.05 5.58
N PHE A 37 1.49 -4.22 5.36
CA PHE A 37 2.11 -5.53 5.59
C PHE A 37 1.79 -6.48 4.44
N VAL A 38 2.70 -7.42 4.19
CA VAL A 38 2.39 -8.57 3.34
C VAL A 38 1.51 -9.55 4.13
N TYR A 39 0.30 -9.80 3.64
CA TYR A 39 -0.66 -10.70 4.29
C TYR A 39 -0.16 -12.15 4.24
N ARG A 40 -0.17 -12.82 5.40
CA ARG A 40 0.29 -14.22 5.58
C ARG A 40 -0.69 -15.07 6.40
N GLY A 41 -1.86 -14.52 6.73
CA GLY A 41 -2.91 -15.21 7.45
C GLY A 41 -3.57 -16.28 6.58
N GLN A 42 -4.44 -17.06 7.22
CA GLN A 42 -5.18 -18.14 6.58
C GLN A 42 -6.65 -17.79 6.35
N ALA A 43 -7.16 -16.72 6.97
CA ALA A 43 -8.56 -16.30 6.81
C ALA A 43 -8.89 -15.86 5.38
N ILE A 44 -7.93 -15.26 4.66
CA ILE A 44 -8.11 -14.76 3.29
C ILE A 44 -7.05 -15.39 2.35
N PRO A 45 -7.21 -16.65 1.92
CA PRO A 45 -6.19 -17.36 1.14
C PRO A 45 -5.73 -16.63 -0.12
N ASP A 46 -6.64 -15.96 -0.82
CA ASP A 46 -6.34 -15.25 -2.07
C ASP A 46 -5.45 -14.01 -1.88
N LEU A 47 -5.37 -13.51 -0.64
CA LEU A 47 -4.57 -12.34 -0.26
C LEU A 47 -3.16 -12.74 0.20
N VAL A 48 -2.86 -14.04 0.35
CA VAL A 48 -1.54 -14.48 0.78
C VAL A 48 -0.46 -14.00 -0.21
N GLY A 49 0.56 -13.34 0.36
CA GLY A 49 1.67 -12.76 -0.39
C GLY A 49 1.40 -11.40 -1.04
N TRP A 50 0.20 -10.83 -0.88
CA TRP A 50 -0.08 -9.45 -1.31
C TRP A 50 0.36 -8.45 -0.24
N TYR A 51 0.94 -7.34 -0.65
CA TYR A 51 1.23 -6.20 0.21
C TYR A 51 -0.03 -5.34 0.38
N VAL A 52 -0.61 -5.37 1.57
CA VAL A 52 -1.81 -4.61 1.92
C VAL A 52 -1.39 -3.29 2.56
N TYR A 53 -1.85 -2.17 2.02
CA TYR A 53 -1.47 -0.82 2.47
C TYR A 53 -2.64 0.16 2.32
N ALA A 54 -2.55 1.32 2.96
CA ALA A 54 -3.60 2.33 2.93
C ALA A 54 -3.09 3.76 2.73
N ASP A 55 -4.00 4.61 2.26
CA ASP A 55 -3.84 6.06 2.26
C ASP A 55 -4.54 6.66 3.49
N TYR A 56 -3.84 7.53 4.20
CA TYR A 56 -4.32 8.17 5.41
C TYR A 56 -5.58 9.02 5.18
N ALA A 57 -5.59 9.82 4.12
CA ALA A 57 -6.62 10.83 3.92
C ALA A 57 -7.82 10.28 3.16
N MET A 58 -7.58 9.36 2.22
CA MET A 58 -8.64 8.75 1.43
C MET A 58 -9.29 7.56 2.14
N GLY A 59 -8.60 6.95 3.12
CA GLY A 59 -9.10 5.76 3.82
C GLY A 59 -9.22 4.51 2.94
N THR A 60 -8.73 4.58 1.70
CA THR A 60 -8.67 3.45 0.77
C THR A 60 -7.59 2.48 1.20
N ILE A 61 -7.92 1.19 1.17
CA ILE A 61 -7.01 0.07 1.41
C ILE A 61 -6.81 -0.67 0.10
N TRP A 62 -5.55 -0.88 -0.29
CA TRP A 62 -5.18 -1.61 -1.49
C TRP A 62 -4.39 -2.87 -1.17
N ALA A 63 -4.33 -3.77 -2.14
CA ALA A 63 -3.42 -4.89 -2.20
C ALA A 63 -2.56 -4.79 -3.46
N LEU A 64 -1.24 -4.71 -3.28
CA LEU A 64 -0.23 -4.70 -4.33
C LEU A 64 0.49 -6.05 -4.40
N LYS A 65 0.68 -6.58 -5.61
CA LYS A 65 1.50 -7.76 -5.85
C LYS A 65 2.30 -7.62 -7.13
N GLN A 66 3.59 -7.95 -7.03
CA GLN A 66 4.44 -8.22 -8.18
C GLN A 66 4.47 -9.73 -8.39
N HIS A 67 4.13 -10.17 -9.59
CA HIS A 67 4.20 -11.57 -10.01
C HIS A 67 5.61 -11.91 -10.51
N ASP A 68 5.94 -13.21 -10.57
CA ASP A 68 7.26 -13.68 -10.98
C ASP A 68 7.63 -13.31 -12.43
N ASP A 69 6.61 -13.10 -13.27
CA ASP A 69 6.75 -12.60 -14.65
C ASP A 69 7.00 -11.08 -14.73
N GLY A 70 7.11 -10.41 -13.58
CA GLY A 70 7.31 -8.97 -13.45
C GLY A 70 6.03 -8.15 -13.52
N ARG A 71 4.86 -8.76 -13.77
CA ARG A 71 3.58 -8.04 -13.82
C ARG A 71 3.23 -7.46 -12.46
N ILE A 72 2.84 -6.19 -12.44
CA ILE A 72 2.38 -5.50 -11.24
C ILE A 72 0.85 -5.46 -11.25
N GLU A 73 0.25 -5.80 -10.13
CA GLU A 73 -1.20 -5.78 -9.92
C GLU A 73 -1.50 -5.04 -8.62
N ASN A 74 -2.35 -4.01 -8.71
CA ASN A 74 -2.83 -3.26 -7.55
C ASN A 74 -4.36 -3.28 -7.54
N LYS A 75 -4.97 -3.65 -6.41
CA LYS A 75 -6.41 -3.76 -6.25
C LYS A 75 -6.89 -2.91 -5.11
N VAL A 76 -8.01 -2.23 -5.28
CA VAL A 76 -8.77 -1.71 -4.14
C VAL A 76 -9.37 -2.91 -3.41
N LEU A 77 -9.10 -3.04 -2.11
CA LEU A 77 -9.75 -4.02 -1.25
C LEU A 77 -10.99 -3.41 -0.61
N LEU A 78 -10.83 -2.22 -0.02
CA LEU A 78 -11.88 -1.51 0.70
C LEU A 78 -11.73 -0.01 0.50
N GLU A 79 -12.88 0.67 0.48
CA GLU A 79 -12.99 2.11 0.64
C GLU A 79 -13.67 2.38 1.98
N THR A 80 -13.08 3.25 2.78
CA THR A 80 -13.56 3.56 4.14
C THR A 80 -13.41 5.05 4.40
N ASP A 81 -14.21 5.58 5.33
CA ASP A 81 -14.04 6.96 5.82
C ASP A 81 -13.05 7.04 7.00
N LEU A 82 -12.26 5.97 7.24
CA LEU A 82 -11.33 5.91 8.36
C LEU A 82 -10.00 6.60 8.01
N LEU A 83 -9.49 7.39 8.94
CA LEU A 83 -8.11 7.86 8.91
C LEU A 83 -7.19 6.74 9.41
N ILE A 84 -6.80 5.84 8.49
CA ILE A 84 -5.96 4.67 8.80
C ILE A 84 -4.55 5.15 9.13
N THR A 85 -4.06 4.86 10.33
CA THR A 85 -2.77 5.36 10.83
C THR A 85 -1.69 4.30 10.86
N SER A 86 -2.05 3.02 10.96
CA SER A 86 -1.09 1.92 11.01
C SER A 86 -1.79 0.58 10.74
N PHE A 87 -1.00 -0.48 10.74
CA PHE A 87 -1.43 -1.86 10.66
C PHE A 87 -0.72 -2.68 11.74
N GLY A 88 -1.24 -3.87 12.03
CA GLY A 88 -0.62 -4.85 12.90
C GLY A 88 -0.89 -6.27 12.43
N VAL A 89 -0.07 -7.22 12.85
CA VAL A 89 -0.27 -8.65 12.58
C VAL A 89 -0.29 -9.42 13.89
N ASP A 90 -1.16 -10.41 14.02
CA ASP A 90 -1.14 -11.33 15.16
C ASP A 90 -0.14 -12.49 14.94
N ALA A 91 -0.13 -13.44 15.89
CA ALA A 91 0.77 -14.60 15.84
C ALA A 91 0.41 -15.60 14.73
N GLU A 92 -0.83 -15.54 14.24
CA GLU A 92 -1.35 -16.37 13.16
C GLU A 92 -1.15 -15.72 11.78
N GLY A 93 -0.60 -14.50 11.73
CA GLY A 93 -0.33 -13.76 10.50
C GLY A 93 -1.54 -12.99 9.96
N GLU A 94 -2.61 -12.90 10.74
CA GLU A 94 -3.82 -12.17 10.37
C GLU A 94 -3.60 -10.66 10.54
N LEU A 95 -4.19 -9.88 9.63
CA LEU A 95 -3.92 -8.46 9.53
C LEU A 95 -4.97 -7.65 10.28
N TYR A 96 -4.50 -6.63 10.98
CA TYR A 96 -5.29 -5.66 11.71
C TYR A 96 -4.98 -4.25 11.20
N ILE A 97 -5.99 -3.40 11.24
CA ILE A 97 -5.97 -2.00 10.80
C ILE A 97 -6.19 -1.13 12.03
N CYS A 98 -5.30 -0.15 12.21
CA CYS A 98 -5.41 0.87 13.25
C CYS A 98 -5.89 2.17 12.63
N ALA A 99 -6.91 2.79 13.22
CA ALA A 99 -7.41 4.09 12.79
C ALA A 99 -7.19 5.17 13.87
N GLN A 100 -7.13 6.43 13.44
CA GLN A 100 -6.87 7.57 14.32
C GLN A 100 -7.90 7.73 15.45
N ASN A 101 -9.13 7.28 15.24
CA ASN A 101 -10.19 7.31 16.25
C ASN A 101 -10.01 6.25 17.37
N GLY A 102 -8.91 5.48 17.36
CA GLY A 102 -8.63 4.43 18.33
C GLY A 102 -9.19 3.06 17.97
N SER A 103 -9.83 2.90 16.81
CA SER A 103 -10.30 1.59 16.35
C SER A 103 -9.14 0.68 15.97
N LEU A 104 -9.26 -0.59 16.37
CA LEU A 104 -8.47 -1.71 15.90
C LEU A 104 -9.41 -2.72 15.24
N LEU A 105 -9.27 -2.91 13.93
CA LEU A 105 -10.17 -3.73 13.12
C LEU A 105 -9.38 -4.89 12.51
N ARG A 106 -9.92 -6.11 12.58
CA ARG A 106 -9.33 -7.25 11.87
C ARG A 106 -9.80 -7.25 10.42
N LEU A 107 -8.90 -7.48 9.47
CA LEU A 107 -9.24 -7.76 8.09
C LEU A 107 -9.64 -9.23 7.96
N THR A 108 -10.81 -9.50 7.37
CA THR A 108 -11.42 -10.84 7.26
C THR A 108 -12.11 -11.02 5.92
#